data_AF-A0A8S9H414-F1
#
_entry.id   AF-A0A8S9H414-F1
#
_cell.length_a   1.000
_cell.length_b   1.000
_cell.length_c   1.000
_cell.angle_alpha   90.00
_cell.angle_beta   90.00
_cell.angle_gamma   90.00
#
_symmetry.space_group_name_H-M   'P 1'
#
loop_
_entity.id
_entity.type
_entity.pdbx_description
1 polymer ?
#
loop_
_entity_poly.entity_id
_entity_poly.type
_entity_poly.pdbx_seq_one_letter_code
_entity_poly.pdbx_strand_id
1 'polypeptide(L)'
;MSLFLKPFLFLYDSTLSLLLFLFNGWSLEDSAAAHERLEADNNAAESEWMQIQYLWRKTRSLVLLPVFKGLVIMCLVLSIIVFFESFYMNIVILFGKLLRRKPEKLYKWEALQEDVEAGSENYPKVLVQIPMYNEKEVFQISIAAVCSLLWPASRLVIQVVDDSTDPVVRFNAN
;
A
#
# COMPACT_ATOMS: atom_id res chain seq x y z
N MET A 1 -3.63 24.08 -3.98
CA MET A 1 -3.49 23.04 -5.01
C MET A 1 -2.15 23.23 -5.76
N SER A 2 -1.01 23.16 -5.08
CA SER A 2 0.31 23.40 -5.70
C SER A 2 1.51 22.78 -4.97
N LEU A 3 1.27 21.94 -3.94
CA LEU A 3 2.35 21.31 -3.16
C LEU A 3 2.88 20.00 -3.77
N PHE A 4 2.16 19.39 -4.71
CA PHE A 4 2.56 18.14 -5.36
C PHE A 4 3.42 18.32 -6.64
N LEU A 5 3.51 19.55 -7.20
CA LEU A 5 4.27 19.81 -8.44
C LEU A 5 5.71 20.33 -8.21
N LYS A 6 6.03 20.77 -6.99
CA LYS A 6 7.36 21.30 -6.62
C LYS A 6 8.52 20.30 -6.76
N PRO A 7 8.38 19.00 -6.42
CA PRO A 7 9.49 18.07 -6.60
C PRO A 7 9.79 17.78 -8.08
N PHE A 8 8.81 17.92 -8.97
CA PHE A 8 9.00 17.67 -10.41
C PHE A 8 9.72 18.82 -11.14
N LEU A 9 9.51 20.08 -10.74
CA LEU A 9 10.24 21.23 -11.29
C LEU A 9 11.72 21.26 -10.85
N PHE A 10 12.01 20.86 -9.61
CA PHE A 10 13.38 20.81 -9.08
C PHE A 10 14.26 19.78 -9.81
N LEU A 11 13.67 18.66 -10.25
CA LEU A 11 14.37 17.66 -11.05
C LEU A 11 14.72 18.19 -12.46
N TYR A 12 13.85 18.99 -13.07
CA TYR A 12 14.05 19.54 -14.41
C TYR A 12 15.17 20.60 -14.44
N ASP A 13 15.17 21.54 -13.49
CA ASP A 13 16.23 22.57 -13.42
C ASP A 13 17.61 21.99 -13.11
N SER A 14 17.69 20.95 -12.27
CA SER A 14 18.95 20.29 -11.95
C SER A 14 19.54 19.56 -13.16
N THR A 15 18.69 18.97 -14.00
CA THR A 15 19.14 18.34 -15.26
C THR A 15 19.62 19.36 -16.30
N LEU A 16 19.00 20.54 -16.38
CA LEU A 16 19.38 21.58 -17.35
C LEU A 16 20.70 22.26 -16.97
N SER A 17 20.95 22.44 -15.66
CA SER A 17 22.19 23.02 -15.14
C SER A 17 23.38 22.08 -15.36
N LEU A 18 23.19 20.77 -15.17
CA LEU A 18 24.22 19.76 -15.45
C LEU A 18 24.50 19.64 -16.96
N LEU A 19 23.48 19.84 -17.80
CA LEU A 19 23.59 19.81 -19.25
C LEU A 19 24.28 21.07 -19.80
N LEU A 20 24.07 22.25 -19.18
CA LEU A 20 24.80 23.49 -19.50
C LEU A 20 26.28 23.45 -19.04
N PHE A 21 26.56 22.81 -17.90
CA PHE A 21 27.94 22.64 -17.40
C PHE A 21 28.74 21.68 -18.29
N LEU A 22 28.09 20.65 -18.84
CA LEU A 22 28.67 19.76 -19.85
C LEU A 22 28.86 20.42 -21.21
N PHE A 23 28.09 21.45 -21.56
CA PHE A 23 28.12 22.07 -22.89
C PHE A 23 29.06 23.29 -22.99
N ASN A 24 29.32 24.01 -21.90
CA ASN A 24 30.11 25.26 -21.91
C ASN A 24 31.34 25.22 -20.98
N GLY A 25 31.69 24.05 -20.44
CA GLY A 25 32.85 23.89 -19.57
C GLY A 25 34.14 23.78 -20.35
N TRP A 26 34.82 24.93 -20.52
CA TRP A 26 36.28 25.13 -20.47
C TRP A 26 36.81 25.97 -21.63
N SER A 27 36.88 27.28 -21.36
CA SER A 27 37.43 28.30 -22.26
C SER A 27 38.81 28.73 -21.76
N LEU A 28 39.81 28.39 -22.58
CA LEU A 28 41.00 29.17 -22.96
C LEU A 28 42.18 29.32 -21.97
N GLU A 29 43.23 28.52 -22.18
CA GLU A 29 44.62 29.01 -22.12
C GLU A 29 45.55 28.14 -23.03
N ASP A 30 46.33 28.81 -23.89
CA ASP A 30 47.45 28.33 -24.75
C ASP A 30 47.20 27.62 -26.11
N SER A 31 46.65 28.39 -27.06
CA SER A 31 46.09 27.95 -28.36
C SER A 31 47.05 27.63 -29.53
N ALA A 32 48.32 27.26 -29.35
CA ALA A 32 49.21 26.92 -30.49
C ALA A 32 49.90 25.56 -30.40
N ALA A 33 50.44 25.18 -29.24
CA ALA A 33 50.97 23.82 -29.01
C ALA A 33 49.91 22.85 -28.48
N ALA A 34 48.77 23.37 -28.01
CA ALA A 34 47.63 22.58 -27.59
C ALA A 34 46.82 22.04 -28.77
N HIS A 35 46.81 22.69 -29.93
CA HIS A 35 45.93 22.29 -31.04
C HIS A 35 46.26 20.89 -31.58
N GLU A 36 47.55 20.56 -31.74
CA GLU A 36 48.00 19.26 -32.25
C GLU A 36 47.85 18.12 -31.21
N ARG A 37 48.06 18.43 -29.91
CA ARG A 37 47.77 17.47 -28.81
C ARG A 37 46.27 17.30 -28.57
N LEU A 38 45.48 18.36 -28.71
CA LEU A 38 44.03 18.33 -28.60
C LEU A 38 43.41 17.57 -29.77
N GLU A 39 43.93 17.69 -30.99
CA GLU A 39 43.47 16.86 -32.11
C GLU A 39 43.78 15.37 -31.85
N ALA A 40 44.98 15.04 -31.37
CA ALA A 40 45.31 13.67 -31.00
C ALA A 40 44.45 13.13 -29.83
N ASP A 41 44.22 13.94 -28.80
CA ASP A 41 43.41 13.59 -27.63
C ASP A 41 41.91 13.53 -27.98
N ASN A 42 41.43 14.42 -28.86
CA ASN A 42 40.06 14.40 -29.38
C ASN A 42 39.82 13.17 -30.23
N ASN A 43 40.78 12.77 -31.09
CA ASN A 43 40.66 11.56 -31.90
C ASN A 43 40.70 10.28 -31.04
N ALA A 44 41.54 10.28 -29.99
CA ALA A 44 41.59 9.19 -29.00
C ALA A 44 40.29 9.12 -28.18
N ALA A 45 39.83 10.26 -27.64
CA ALA A 45 38.58 10.38 -26.91
C ALA A 45 37.38 10.02 -27.79
N GLU A 46 37.30 10.47 -29.04
CA GLU A 46 36.24 10.07 -29.98
C GLU A 46 36.19 8.56 -30.15
N SER A 47 37.35 7.89 -30.23
CA SER A 47 37.41 6.43 -30.33
C SER A 47 36.91 5.74 -29.05
N GLU A 48 37.22 6.28 -27.86
CA GLU A 48 36.72 5.78 -26.58
C GLU A 48 35.22 6.04 -26.42
N TRP A 49 34.75 7.24 -26.77
CA TRP A 49 33.33 7.60 -26.78
C TRP A 49 32.52 6.71 -27.71
N MET A 50 33.06 6.37 -28.89
CA MET A 50 32.42 5.45 -29.82
C MET A 50 32.32 4.03 -29.26
N GLN A 51 33.35 3.56 -28.55
CA GLN A 51 33.31 2.26 -27.86
C GLN A 51 32.30 2.25 -26.70
N ILE A 52 32.26 3.32 -25.90
CA ILE A 52 31.30 3.48 -24.80
C ILE A 52 29.87 3.53 -25.34
N GLN A 53 29.60 4.27 -26.41
CA GLN A 53 28.29 4.33 -27.07
C GLN A 53 27.87 2.96 -27.62
N TYR A 54 28.81 2.20 -28.21
CA TYR A 54 28.55 0.86 -28.69
C TYR A 54 28.22 -0.12 -27.55
N LEU A 55 29.03 -0.13 -26.48
CA LEU A 55 28.78 -0.92 -25.28
C LEU A 55 27.46 -0.54 -24.60
N TRP A 56 27.14 0.74 -24.53
CA TRP A 56 25.89 1.25 -23.98
C TRP A 56 24.67 0.79 -24.80
N ARG A 57 24.72 0.88 -26.13
CA ARG A 57 23.65 0.39 -27.02
C ARG A 57 23.46 -1.12 -26.91
N LYS A 58 24.55 -1.88 -26.80
CA LYS A 58 24.53 -3.34 -26.64
C LYS A 58 23.94 -3.74 -25.28
N THR A 59 24.36 -3.11 -24.19
CA THR A 59 23.82 -3.36 -22.84
C THR A 59 22.35 -2.95 -22.73
N ARG A 60 21.98 -1.77 -23.26
CA ARG A 60 20.59 -1.29 -23.27
C ARG A 60 19.66 -2.25 -24.01
N SER A 61 20.08 -2.75 -25.16
CA SER A 61 19.24 -3.66 -25.95
C SER A 61 19.15 -5.06 -25.34
N LEU A 62 20.22 -5.55 -24.71
CA LEU A 62 20.25 -6.88 -24.09
C LEU A 62 19.59 -6.94 -22.70
N VAL A 63 19.62 -5.87 -21.93
CA VAL A 63 19.17 -5.88 -20.53
C VAL A 63 17.94 -5.00 -20.33
N LEU A 64 17.99 -3.73 -20.74
CA LEU A 64 16.92 -2.77 -20.45
C LEU A 64 15.62 -3.14 -21.17
N LEU A 65 15.69 -3.51 -22.45
CA LEU A 65 14.51 -3.87 -23.25
C LEU A 65 13.77 -5.13 -22.74
N PRO A 66 14.43 -6.28 -22.47
CA PRO A 66 13.72 -7.45 -21.96
C PRO A 66 13.21 -7.25 -20.53
N VAL A 67 13.97 -6.57 -19.66
CA VAL A 67 13.53 -6.28 -18.29
C VAL A 67 12.29 -5.40 -18.29
N PHE A 68 12.29 -4.31 -19.09
CA PHE A 68 11.14 -3.43 -19.19
C PHE A 68 9.90 -4.15 -19.77
N LYS A 69 10.09 -4.98 -20.81
CA LYS A 69 9.01 -5.82 -21.36
C LYS A 69 8.44 -6.78 -20.32
N GLY A 70 9.30 -7.43 -19.54
CA GLY A 70 8.90 -8.31 -18.45
C GLY A 70 8.07 -7.57 -17.40
N LEU A 71 8.53 -6.39 -16.98
CA LEU A 71 7.80 -5.55 -16.02
C LEU A 71 6.41 -5.14 -16.53
N VAL A 72 6.32 -4.69 -17.79
CA VAL A 72 5.03 -4.33 -18.40
C VAL A 72 4.09 -5.53 -18.46
N ILE A 73 4.57 -6.71 -18.85
CA ILE A 73 3.76 -7.93 -18.88
C ILE A 73 3.27 -8.27 -17.47
N MET A 74 4.14 -8.21 -16.47
CA MET A 74 3.75 -8.43 -15.08
C MET A 74 2.66 -7.45 -14.61
N CYS A 75 2.81 -6.16 -14.91
CA CYS A 75 1.80 -5.16 -14.60
C CYS A 75 0.46 -5.44 -15.30
N LEU A 76 0.48 -5.88 -16.56
CA LEU A 76 -0.72 -6.25 -17.30
C LEU A 76 -1.43 -7.45 -16.67
N VAL A 77 -0.69 -8.50 -16.29
CA VAL A 77 -1.25 -9.68 -15.63
C VAL A 77 -1.92 -9.31 -14.31
N LEU A 78 -1.26 -8.52 -13.47
CA LEU A 78 -1.84 -8.06 -12.20
C LEU A 78 -3.11 -7.23 -12.42
N SER A 79 -3.09 -6.32 -13.41
CA SER A 79 -4.27 -5.52 -13.74
C SER A 79 -5.45 -6.39 -14.21
N ILE A 80 -5.19 -7.45 -14.98
CA ILE A 80 -6.23 -8.37 -15.43
C ILE A 80 -6.84 -9.13 -14.25
N ILE A 81 -6.02 -9.64 -13.33
CA ILE A 81 -6.50 -10.38 -12.15
C ILE A 81 -7.40 -9.49 -11.28
N VAL A 82 -6.95 -8.28 -10.94
CA VAL A 82 -7.72 -7.32 -10.13
C VAL A 82 -9.01 -6.89 -10.84
N PHE A 83 -8.96 -6.75 -12.17
CA PHE A 83 -10.14 -6.45 -12.96
C PHE A 83 -11.19 -7.56 -12.86
N PHE A 84 -10.79 -8.84 -12.97
CA PHE A 84 -11.72 -9.97 -12.85
C PHE A 84 -12.34 -10.09 -11.46
N GLU A 85 -11.56 -9.85 -10.40
CA GLU A 85 -12.08 -9.83 -9.02
C GLU A 85 -13.15 -8.72 -8.85
N SER A 86 -12.84 -7.51 -9.32
CA SER A 86 -13.75 -6.37 -9.29
C SER A 86 -15.01 -6.64 -10.13
N PHE A 87 -14.85 -7.23 -11.31
CA PHE A 87 -15.94 -7.57 -12.21
C PHE A 87 -16.87 -8.64 -11.62
N TYR A 88 -16.30 -9.66 -10.98
CA TYR A 88 -17.05 -10.72 -10.31
C TYR A 88 -17.95 -10.16 -9.20
N MET A 89 -17.40 -9.31 -8.32
CA MET A 89 -18.18 -8.69 -7.25
C MET A 89 -19.33 -7.82 -7.79
N ASN A 90 -19.07 -7.04 -8.85
CA ASN A 90 -20.09 -6.22 -9.50
C ASN A 90 -21.20 -7.08 -10.14
N ILE A 91 -20.86 -8.20 -10.79
CA ILE A 91 -21.86 -9.14 -11.33
C ILE A 91 -22.71 -9.73 -10.21
N VAL A 92 -22.11 -10.16 -9.10
CA VAL A 92 -22.84 -10.75 -7.96
C VAL A 92 -23.84 -9.75 -7.39
N ILE A 93 -23.43 -8.49 -7.21
CA ILE A 93 -24.33 -7.43 -6.73
C ILE A 93 -25.43 -7.16 -7.76
N LEU A 94 -25.10 -7.07 -9.05
CA LEU A 94 -26.07 -6.83 -10.12
C LEU A 94 -27.10 -7.98 -10.18
N PHE A 95 -26.65 -9.23 -10.06
CA PHE A 95 -27.50 -10.41 -10.07
C PHE A 95 -28.38 -10.47 -8.82
N GLY A 96 -27.83 -10.19 -7.63
CA GLY A 96 -28.61 -10.07 -6.40
C GLY A 96 -29.68 -8.97 -6.47
N LYS A 97 -29.34 -7.84 -7.11
CA LYS A 97 -30.26 -6.73 -7.35
C LYS A 97 -31.33 -7.07 -8.39
N LEU A 98 -30.97 -7.77 -9.47
CA LEU A 98 -31.89 -8.21 -10.53
C LEU A 98 -32.87 -9.27 -10.02
N LEU A 99 -32.39 -10.21 -9.20
CA LEU A 99 -33.22 -11.22 -8.53
C LEU A 99 -34.11 -10.65 -7.42
N ARG A 100 -34.07 -9.33 -7.16
CA ARG A 100 -35.00 -8.60 -6.28
C ARG A 100 -35.22 -9.30 -4.92
N ARG A 101 -34.18 -9.94 -4.35
CA ARG A 101 -34.23 -10.36 -2.94
C ARG A 101 -34.10 -9.10 -2.09
N LYS A 102 -35.24 -8.45 -1.86
CA LYS A 102 -35.33 -7.30 -0.96
C LYS A 102 -34.79 -7.71 0.41
N PRO A 103 -33.75 -7.05 0.96
CA PRO A 103 -33.26 -7.31 2.30
C PRO A 103 -34.35 -7.06 3.37
N GLU A 104 -35.37 -6.27 3.02
CA GLU A 104 -36.58 -6.00 3.80
C GLU A 104 -37.35 -7.27 4.24
N LYS A 105 -37.22 -8.40 3.53
CA LYS A 105 -37.86 -9.67 3.92
C LYS A 105 -36.95 -10.62 4.71
N LEU A 106 -35.64 -10.39 4.71
CA LEU A 106 -34.65 -11.27 5.35
C LEU A 106 -34.23 -10.75 6.72
N TYR A 107 -34.20 -9.44 6.90
CA TYR A 107 -34.05 -8.82 8.22
C TYR A 107 -35.43 -8.30 8.60
N LYS A 108 -36.18 -9.08 9.39
CA LYS A 108 -37.31 -8.55 10.15
C LYS A 108 -36.77 -7.51 11.12
N TRP A 109 -36.65 -6.27 10.65
CA TRP A 109 -36.44 -5.11 11.50
C TRP A 109 -37.77 -4.79 12.19
N GLU A 110 -38.12 -5.63 13.17
CA GLU A 110 -39.04 -5.22 14.22
C GLU A 110 -38.22 -4.32 15.15
N ALA A 111 -38.67 -3.08 15.37
CA ALA A 111 -38.08 -2.24 16.41
C ALA A 111 -38.07 -3.05 17.71
N LEU A 112 -36.93 -3.07 18.43
CA LEU A 112 -36.87 -3.73 19.74
C LEU A 112 -38.08 -3.25 20.55
N GLN A 113 -39.02 -4.16 20.83
CA GLN A 113 -40.10 -3.86 21.75
C GLN A 113 -39.47 -3.53 23.11
N GLU A 114 -40.10 -2.61 23.85
CA GLU A 114 -39.68 -2.30 25.20
C GLU A 114 -39.62 -3.59 26.02
N ASP A 115 -38.40 -3.96 26.42
CA ASP A 115 -38.14 -5.20 27.13
C ASP A 115 -38.86 -5.13 28.48
N VAL A 116 -39.66 -6.14 28.82
CA VAL A 116 -40.40 -6.19 30.09
C VAL A 116 -39.41 -6.27 31.28
N GLU A 117 -38.17 -6.69 31.01
CA GLU A 117 -37.05 -6.66 31.96
C GLU A 117 -36.32 -5.30 32.05
N ALA A 118 -36.78 -4.29 31.31
CA ALA A 118 -36.40 -2.89 31.54
C ALA A 118 -37.01 -2.41 32.87
N GLY A 119 -36.47 -2.89 34.00
CA GLY A 119 -36.56 -2.16 35.25
C GLY A 119 -36.07 -0.72 35.04
N SER A 120 -36.37 0.20 35.97
CA SER A 120 -36.30 1.68 35.91
C SER A 120 -35.08 2.39 35.29
N GLU A 121 -34.07 1.67 34.81
CA GLU A 121 -32.90 2.20 34.11
C GLU A 121 -33.06 2.03 32.60
N ASN A 122 -32.85 3.12 31.85
CA ASN A 122 -32.94 3.20 30.38
C ASN A 122 -31.86 2.39 29.62
N TYR A 123 -31.31 1.33 30.22
CA TYR A 123 -30.21 0.53 29.67
C TYR A 123 -30.65 -0.93 29.48
N PRO A 124 -30.60 -1.50 28.27
CA PRO A 124 -30.83 -2.93 28.08
C PRO A 124 -29.76 -3.78 28.80
N LYS A 125 -30.06 -5.06 29.05
CA LYS A 125 -29.02 -6.01 29.42
C LYS A 125 -28.16 -6.30 28.20
N VAL A 126 -26.85 -6.19 28.33
CA VAL A 126 -25.90 -6.36 27.23
C VAL A 126 -24.92 -7.47 27.57
N LEU A 127 -24.78 -8.43 26.66
CA LEU A 127 -23.75 -9.45 26.69
C LEU A 127 -22.62 -9.07 25.73
N VAL A 128 -21.41 -8.89 26.26
CA VAL A 128 -20.20 -8.65 25.46
C VAL A 128 -19.41 -9.96 25.40
N GLN A 129 -19.28 -10.52 24.19
CA GLN A 129 -18.49 -11.73 23.94
C GLN A 129 -17.10 -11.36 23.42
N ILE A 130 -16.06 -11.87 24.08
CA ILE A 130 -14.65 -11.67 23.71
C ILE A 130 -14.09 -13.03 23.25
N PRO A 131 -14.12 -13.34 21.93
CA PRO A 131 -13.47 -14.54 21.39
C PRO A 131 -11.95 -14.34 21.34
N MET A 132 -11.19 -15.34 21.78
CA MET A 132 -9.73 -15.31 21.81
C MET A 132 -9.13 -16.63 21.35
N TYR A 133 -8.00 -16.55 20.63
CA TYR A 133 -7.22 -17.70 20.18
C TYR A 133 -5.72 -17.37 20.11
N ASN A 134 -4.95 -17.82 21.09
CA ASN A 134 -3.50 -17.65 21.24
C ASN A 134 -2.99 -16.17 21.26
N GLU A 135 -3.84 -15.20 21.65
CA GLU A 135 -3.51 -13.75 21.67
C GLU A 135 -3.05 -13.26 23.06
N LYS A 136 -1.81 -13.59 23.46
CA LYS A 136 -1.29 -13.33 24.81
C LYS A 136 -1.16 -11.84 25.15
N GLU A 137 -0.70 -11.04 24.19
CA GLU A 137 -0.38 -9.62 24.39
C GLU A 137 -1.65 -8.76 24.51
N VAL A 138 -2.74 -9.21 23.87
CA VAL A 138 -3.98 -8.43 23.74
C VAL A 138 -5.04 -8.86 24.75
N PHE A 139 -4.93 -10.06 25.33
CA PHE A 139 -5.88 -10.61 26.31
C PHE A 139 -6.24 -9.61 27.43
N GLN A 140 -5.21 -9.07 28.11
CA GLN A 140 -5.41 -8.18 29.26
C GLN A 140 -6.02 -6.85 28.85
N ILE A 141 -5.61 -6.31 27.69
CA ILE A 141 -6.09 -5.02 27.18
C ILE A 141 -7.56 -5.13 26.75
N SER A 142 -7.92 -6.23 26.08
CA SER A 142 -9.29 -6.51 25.65
C SER A 142 -10.25 -6.62 26.83
N ILE A 143 -9.88 -7.39 27.86
CA ILE A 143 -10.71 -7.54 29.05
C ILE A 143 -10.80 -6.20 29.81
N ALA A 144 -9.68 -5.50 29.98
CA ALA A 144 -9.68 -4.18 30.62
C ALA A 144 -10.56 -3.16 29.88
N ALA A 145 -10.52 -3.16 28.55
CA ALA A 145 -11.36 -2.29 27.73
C ALA A 145 -12.85 -2.57 27.93
N VAL A 146 -13.25 -3.85 27.96
CA VAL A 146 -14.66 -4.21 28.20
C VAL A 146 -15.08 -3.88 29.64
N CYS A 147 -14.21 -4.09 30.63
CA CYS A 147 -14.47 -3.68 32.02
C CYS A 147 -14.57 -2.15 32.17
N SER A 148 -13.97 -1.38 31.26
CA SER A 148 -14.04 0.10 31.26
C SER A 148 -15.26 0.68 30.54
N LEU A 149 -16.14 -0.18 29.99
CA LEU A 149 -17.37 0.28 29.36
C LEU A 149 -18.26 1.00 30.37
N LEU A 150 -18.76 2.17 29.97
CA LEU A 150 -19.72 2.95 30.74
C LEU A 150 -21.12 2.29 30.61
N TRP A 151 -21.32 1.20 31.35
CA TRP A 151 -22.60 0.50 31.45
C TRP A 151 -22.88 0.09 32.91
N PRO A 152 -24.14 0.08 33.37
CA PRO A 152 -24.46 -0.45 34.69
C PRO A 152 -23.95 -1.89 34.85
N ALA A 153 -23.12 -2.14 35.88
CA ALA A 153 -22.52 -3.45 36.12
C ALA A 153 -23.55 -4.57 36.35
N SER A 154 -24.73 -4.22 36.87
CA SER A 154 -25.88 -5.14 37.04
C SER A 154 -26.50 -5.60 35.71
N ARG A 155 -26.19 -4.92 34.60
CA ARG A 155 -26.76 -5.16 33.26
C ARG A 155 -25.70 -5.44 32.20
N LEU A 156 -24.42 -5.50 32.57
CA LEU A 156 -23.31 -5.85 31.70
C LEU A 156 -22.83 -7.26 32.03
N VAL A 157 -22.94 -8.17 31.07
CA VAL A 157 -22.38 -9.53 31.18
C VAL A 157 -21.19 -9.63 30.23
N ILE A 158 -20.03 -9.99 30.74
CA ILE A 158 -18.82 -10.17 29.95
C ILE A 158 -18.56 -11.67 29.83
N GLN A 159 -18.56 -12.20 28.61
CA GLN A 159 -18.26 -13.59 28.31
C GLN A 159 -16.97 -13.69 27.52
N VAL A 160 -15.97 -14.33 28.10
CA VAL A 160 -14.70 -14.58 27.45
C VAL A 160 -14.70 -16.00 26.89
N VAL A 161 -14.53 -16.13 25.58
CA VAL A 161 -14.50 -17.44 24.89
C VAL A 161 -13.08 -17.67 24.41
N ASP A 162 -12.33 -18.45 25.17
CA ASP A 162 -10.93 -18.78 24.88
C ASP A 162 -10.79 -20.22 24.36
N ASP A 163 -10.43 -20.36 23.08
CA ASP A 163 -10.17 -21.66 22.43
C ASP A 163 -8.66 -21.89 22.21
N SER A 164 -7.81 -21.18 22.97
CA SER A 164 -6.36 -21.28 22.86
C SER A 164 -5.84 -22.69 23.16
N THR A 165 -4.92 -23.15 22.32
CA THR A 165 -4.22 -24.44 22.45
C THR A 165 -2.83 -24.29 23.07
N ASP A 166 -2.29 -23.08 23.15
CA ASP A 166 -0.99 -22.81 23.74
C ASP A 166 -1.04 -22.95 25.29
N PRO A 167 -0.20 -23.83 25.90
CA PRO A 167 -0.13 -23.95 27.35
C PRO A 167 0.29 -22.63 28.03
N VAL A 168 1.13 -21.80 27.41
CA VAL A 168 1.62 -20.54 27.99
C VAL A 168 0.49 -19.52 28.17
N VAL A 169 -0.52 -19.54 27.30
CA VAL A 169 -1.70 -18.68 27.40
C VAL A 169 -2.65 -19.18 28.48
N ARG A 170 -2.89 -20.50 28.56
CA ARG A 170 -3.73 -21.10 29.61
C ARG A 170 -3.18 -20.94 31.03
N PHE A 171 -1.86 -21.00 31.22
CA PHE A 171 -1.27 -20.90 32.55
C PHE A 171 -1.40 -19.51 33.18
N ASN A 172 -1.50 -18.44 32.38
CA ASN A 172 -1.62 -17.06 32.86
C ASN A 172 -3.08 -16.60 33.06
N ALA A 173 -4.05 -17.46 32.77
CA ALA A 173 -5.47 -17.15 32.90
C ALA A 173 -6.09 -17.60 34.24
N ASN A 174 -5.30 -18.22 35.15
CA ASN A 174 -5.72 -18.65 36.49
C ASN A 174 -5.24 -17.69 37.59
#